data_AF-A0A9J6FV97-F1
#
_entry.id   AF-A0A9J6FV97-F1
#
_cell.length_a   1.000
_cell.length_b   1.000
_cell.length_c   1.000
_cell.angle_alpha   90.00
_cell.angle_beta   90.00
_cell.angle_gamma   90.00
#
_symmetry.space_group_name_H-M   'P 1'
#
loop_
_entity.id
_entity.type
_entity.pdbx_description
1 polymer ?
#
loop_
_entity_poly.entity_id
_entity_poly.type
_entity_poly.pdbx_seq_one_letter_code
_entity_poly.pdbx_strand_id
1 'polypeptide(L)'
;MREDCAVEECGMKTVPLFDIDPGFVIPDVLHMRIRIVNRLIDGLVADVEDRDNRDKVLNIGSKGAHLDTLVCAINSCGVRFAVWKDERKGRNFTSLPGDACERVLKMLPGKLRGVIQPETEEKTIQLWELLSKNPGSL
;
A
#
# COMPACT_ATOMS: atom_id res chain seq x y z
N MET A 1 50.33 11.01 21.64
CA MET A 1 48.88 10.83 21.87
C MET A 1 48.19 11.16 20.57
N ARG A 2 47.40 10.23 20.04
CA ARG A 2 46.61 10.42 18.82
C ARG A 2 45.35 11.20 19.19
N GLU A 3 45.05 12.26 18.44
CA GLU A 3 43.71 12.80 18.31
C GLU A 3 43.42 12.89 16.82
N ASP A 4 43.09 11.73 16.24
CA ASP A 4 42.47 11.67 14.93
C ASP A 4 40.98 11.93 15.14
N CYS A 5 40.56 13.19 15.11
CA CYS A 5 39.15 13.55 14.93
C CYS A 5 38.77 13.17 13.49
N ALA A 6 38.19 11.99 13.32
CA ALA A 6 37.55 11.61 12.07
C ALA A 6 36.39 12.56 11.80
N VAL A 7 36.57 13.45 10.82
CA VAL A 7 35.46 14.19 10.21
C VAL A 7 34.71 13.16 9.38
N GLU A 8 33.53 12.74 9.86
CA GLU A 8 32.63 11.92 9.05
C GLU A 8 32.36 12.66 7.73
N GLU A 9 32.66 12.01 6.61
CA GLU A 9 32.29 12.51 5.29
C GLU A 9 30.76 12.59 5.22
N CYS A 10 30.23 13.81 5.36
CA CYS A 10 28.82 14.09 5.15
C CYS A 10 28.45 13.66 3.73
N GLY A 11 27.55 12.68 3.58
CA GLY A 11 27.10 12.14 2.28
C GLY A 11 26.34 13.12 1.37
N MET A 12 26.41 14.42 1.65
CA MET A 12 25.79 15.46 0.85
C MET A 12 26.76 15.97 -0.22
N LYS A 13 26.36 15.88 -1.49
CA LYS A 13 27.13 16.40 -2.63
C LYS A 13 27.35 17.92 -2.58
N THR A 14 26.54 18.64 -1.80
CA THR A 14 26.58 20.09 -1.63
C THR A 14 26.11 20.45 -0.24
N VAL A 15 26.70 21.50 0.35
CA VAL A 15 26.23 22.06 1.62
C VAL A 15 24.81 22.60 1.43
N PRO A 16 23.85 22.25 2.31
CA PRO A 16 22.48 22.72 2.20
C PRO A 16 22.39 24.24 2.42
N LEU A 17 21.44 24.88 1.73
CA LEU A 17 21.18 26.32 1.85
C LEU A 17 20.61 26.72 3.22
N PHE A 18 20.01 25.77 3.92
CA PHE A 18 19.42 25.95 5.25
C PHE A 18 19.94 24.85 6.16
N ASP A 19 20.44 25.26 7.32
CA ASP A 19 20.76 24.37 8.43
C ASP A 19 19.50 24.22 9.29
N ILE A 20 18.68 23.23 8.97
CA ILE A 20 17.44 22.94 9.71
C ILE A 20 17.78 21.89 10.76
N ASP A 21 17.64 22.25 12.03
CA ASP A 21 17.72 21.31 13.13
C ASP A 21 16.70 20.16 12.90
N PRO A 22 17.13 18.89 12.90
CA PRO A 22 16.23 17.74 12.75
C PRO A 22 15.04 17.75 13.72
N GLY A 23 15.17 18.37 14.90
CA GLY A 23 14.09 18.55 15.87
C GLY A 23 12.95 19.46 15.38
N PHE A 24 13.17 20.28 14.35
CA PHE A 24 12.12 21.09 13.70
C PHE A 24 11.48 20.39 12.49
N VAL A 25 11.96 19.22 12.12
CA VAL A 25 11.38 18.43 11.03
C VAL A 25 10.17 17.66 11.55
N ILE A 26 8.98 18.05 11.08
CA ILE A 26 7.72 17.38 11.43
C ILE A 26 7.36 16.40 10.30
N PRO A 27 7.23 15.09 10.58
CA PRO A 27 6.81 14.13 9.57
C PRO A 27 5.37 14.37 9.09
N ASP A 28 5.15 14.22 7.78
CA ASP A 28 3.82 14.32 7.21
C ASP A 28 3.04 12.99 7.37
N VAL A 29 2.39 12.86 8.53
CA VAL A 29 1.63 11.66 8.90
C VAL A 29 0.50 11.35 7.90
N LEU A 30 -0.11 12.38 7.31
CA LEU A 30 -1.20 12.20 6.35
C LEU A 30 -0.69 11.56 5.06
N HIS A 31 0.38 12.09 4.48
CA HIS A 31 0.98 11.53 3.27
C HIS A 31 1.58 10.15 3.53
N MET A 32 2.19 9.92 4.71
CA MET A 32 2.65 8.58 5.08
C MET A 32 1.52 7.56 5.13
N ARG A 33 0.37 7.92 5.73
CA ARG A 33 -0.82 7.06 5.74
C ARG A 33 -1.29 6.72 4.33
N ILE A 34 -1.39 7.70 3.44
CA ILE A 34 -1.78 7.48 2.04
C ILE A 34 -0.81 6.51 1.35
N ARG A 35 0.50 6.67 1.57
CA ARG A 35 1.53 5.78 1.02
C ARG A 35 1.41 4.34 1.53
N ILE A 36 1.16 4.16 2.83
CA ILE A 36 0.95 2.85 3.43
C ILE A 36 -0.28 2.17 2.84
N VAL A 37 -1.41 2.87 2.76
CA VAL A 37 -2.66 2.31 2.19
C VAL A 37 -2.47 1.92 0.73
N ASN A 38 -1.84 2.77 -0.09
CA ASN A 38 -1.54 2.43 -1.47
C ASN A 38 -0.67 1.18 -1.56
N ARG A 39 0.30 0.99 -0.67
CA ARG A 39 1.14 -0.21 -0.65
C ARG A 39 0.37 -1.46 -0.25
N LEU A 40 -0.57 -1.35 0.68
CA LEU A 40 -1.44 -2.48 1.05
C LEU A 40 -2.37 -2.88 -0.10
N ILE A 41 -2.97 -1.90 -0.78
CA ILE A 41 -3.82 -2.13 -1.95
C ILE A 41 -3.02 -2.79 -3.07
N ASP A 42 -1.80 -2.31 -3.34
CA ASP A 42 -0.90 -2.90 -4.33
C ASP A 42 -0.58 -4.38 -4.03
N GLY A 43 -0.43 -4.71 -2.75
CA GLY A 43 -0.29 -6.09 -2.28
C GLY A 43 -1.54 -6.94 -2.54
N LEU A 44 -2.73 -6.42 -2.23
CA LEU A 44 -4.00 -7.11 -2.51
C LEU A 44 -4.19 -7.35 -4.01
N VAL A 45 -3.92 -6.35 -4.84
CA VAL A 45 -4.03 -6.47 -6.30
C VAL A 45 -3.06 -7.51 -6.83
N ALA A 46 -1.82 -7.57 -6.31
CA ALA A 46 -0.87 -8.61 -6.69
C ALA A 46 -1.33 -10.02 -6.27
N ASP A 47 -1.87 -10.16 -5.08
CA ASP A 47 -2.36 -11.45 -4.55
C ASP A 47 -3.51 -12.01 -5.41
N VAL A 48 -4.49 -11.17 -5.77
CA VAL A 48 -5.62 -11.60 -6.62
C VAL A 48 -5.23 -11.80 -8.09
N GLU A 49 -4.29 -11.01 -8.63
CA GLU A 49 -3.77 -11.24 -9.98
C GLU A 49 -2.99 -12.55 -10.07
N ASP A 50 -2.19 -12.89 -9.04
CA ASP A 50 -1.50 -14.18 -8.97
C ASP A 50 -2.51 -15.34 -8.91
N ARG A 51 -3.58 -15.17 -8.14
CA ARG A 51 -4.68 -16.15 -8.08
C ARG A 51 -5.36 -16.34 -9.44
N ASP A 52 -5.71 -15.24 -10.12
CA ASP A 52 -6.29 -15.29 -11.47
C ASP A 52 -5.34 -15.94 -12.49
N ASN A 53 -4.03 -15.72 -12.36
CA ASN A 53 -3.03 -16.33 -13.23
C ASN A 53 -2.90 -17.84 -12.97
N ARG A 54 -2.89 -18.28 -11.72
CA ARG A 54 -2.90 -19.72 -11.36
C ARG A 54 -4.14 -20.40 -11.91
N ASP A 55 -5.31 -19.78 -11.76
CA ASP A 55 -6.57 -20.32 -12.29
C ASP A 55 -6.55 -20.45 -13.81
N LYS A 56 -5.92 -19.52 -14.53
CA LYS A 56 -5.72 -19.61 -15.99
C LYS A 56 -4.78 -20.72 -16.42
N VAL A 57 -3.73 -20.98 -15.64
CA VAL A 57 -2.80 -22.09 -15.90
C VAL A 57 -3.51 -23.44 -15.72
N LEU A 58 -4.36 -23.57 -14.69
CA LEU A 58 -5.12 -24.77 -14.42
C LEU A 58 -6.33 -24.94 -15.35
N ASN A 59 -6.94 -23.83 -15.76
CA ASN A 59 -8.11 -23.80 -16.64
C ASN A 59 -8.00 -22.63 -17.63
N ILE A 60 -7.65 -22.95 -18.88
CA ILE A 60 -7.43 -21.99 -19.97
C ILE A 60 -8.65 -21.10 -20.26
N GLY A 61 -9.86 -21.54 -19.87
CA GLY A 61 -11.10 -20.77 -20.00
C GLY A 61 -11.44 -19.84 -18.83
N SER A 62 -10.61 -19.78 -17.79
CA SER A 62 -10.86 -18.92 -16.62
C SER A 62 -10.80 -17.43 -17.00
N LYS A 63 -11.89 -16.70 -16.70
CA LYS A 63 -12.03 -15.28 -17.04
C LYS A 63 -11.22 -14.34 -16.14
N GLY A 64 -10.64 -14.84 -15.05
CA GLY A 64 -9.92 -14.01 -14.07
C GLY A 64 -10.87 -13.06 -13.33
N ALA A 65 -11.76 -13.61 -12.50
CA ALA A 65 -12.84 -12.87 -11.84
C ALA A 65 -12.45 -12.32 -10.45
N HIS A 66 -11.28 -12.70 -9.92
CA HIS A 66 -10.89 -12.32 -8.56
C HIS A 66 -10.51 -10.84 -8.50
N LEU A 67 -9.84 -10.31 -9.52
CA LEU A 67 -9.54 -8.88 -9.60
C LEU A 67 -10.82 -8.02 -9.64
N ASP A 68 -11.82 -8.40 -10.43
CA ASP A 68 -13.11 -7.69 -10.50
C ASP A 68 -13.85 -7.73 -9.16
N THR A 69 -13.76 -8.87 -8.46
CA THR A 69 -14.34 -9.04 -7.12
C THR A 69 -13.66 -8.12 -6.10
N LEU A 70 -12.33 -7.99 -6.15
CA LEU A 70 -11.58 -7.06 -5.30
C LEU A 70 -11.96 -5.60 -5.60
N VAL A 71 -12.04 -5.22 -6.87
CA VAL A 71 -12.44 -3.86 -7.28
C VAL A 71 -13.85 -3.56 -6.79
N CYS A 72 -14.79 -4.51 -6.89
CA CYS A 72 -16.13 -4.38 -6.32
C CYS A 72 -16.11 -4.22 -4.81
N ALA A 73 -15.31 -5.01 -4.09
CA ALA A 73 -15.17 -4.93 -2.64
C ALA A 73 -14.64 -3.56 -2.20
N ILE A 74 -13.61 -3.03 -2.87
CA ILE A 74 -13.07 -1.70 -2.59
C ILE A 74 -14.09 -0.61 -2.91
N ASN A 75 -14.75 -0.66 -4.07
CA ASN A 75 -15.76 0.33 -4.46
C ASN A 75 -16.95 0.35 -3.50
N SER A 76 -17.34 -0.81 -2.95
CA SER A 76 -18.41 -0.89 -1.95
C SER A 76 -18.08 -0.16 -0.63
N CYS A 77 -16.83 0.27 -0.42
CA CYS A 77 -16.43 1.16 0.69
C CYS A 77 -16.73 2.65 0.40
N GLY A 78 -17.49 2.96 -0.66
CA GLY A 78 -17.85 4.34 -1.00
C GLY A 78 -16.70 5.12 -1.62
N VAL A 79 -15.84 4.45 -2.38
CA VAL A 79 -14.74 5.07 -3.14
C VAL A 79 -14.86 4.72 -4.62
N ARG A 80 -14.18 5.48 -5.48
CA ARG A 80 -14.02 5.16 -6.90
C ARG A 80 -12.61 4.62 -7.12
N PHE A 81 -12.52 3.33 -7.35
CA PHE A 81 -11.28 2.60 -7.53
C PHE A 81 -11.34 1.79 -8.82
N ALA A 82 -10.27 1.85 -9.59
CA ALA A 82 -10.06 1.08 -10.80
C ALA A 82 -8.59 0.64 -10.90
N VAL A 83 -8.35 -0.46 -11.60
CA VAL A 83 -7.03 -1.01 -11.91
C VAL A 83 -6.90 -1.07 -13.43
N TRP A 84 -5.75 -0.67 -13.97
CA TRP A 84 -5.46 -0.73 -15.40
C TRP A 84 -3.99 -1.06 -15.65
N LYS A 85 -3.65 -1.51 -16.86
CA LYS A 85 -2.27 -1.70 -17.30
C LYS A 85 -1.86 -0.54 -18.20
N ASP A 86 -0.75 0.08 -17.85
CA ASP A 86 -0.01 1.02 -18.68
C ASP A 86 1.13 0.25 -19.37
N GLU A 87 1.27 0.39 -20.68
CA GLU A 87 2.29 -0.34 -21.46
C GLU A 87 3.72 0.01 -21.02
N ARG A 88 3.95 1.23 -20.52
CA ARG A 88 5.28 1.73 -20.13
C ARG A 88 5.57 1.52 -18.65
N LYS A 89 4.54 1.61 -17.81
CA LYS A 89 4.68 1.58 -16.34
C LYS A 89 4.18 0.29 -15.70
N GLY A 90 3.57 -0.59 -16.47
CA GLY A 90 2.91 -1.78 -15.97
C GLY A 90 1.59 -1.46 -15.27
N ARG A 91 1.24 -2.28 -14.29
CA ARG A 91 -0.02 -2.17 -13.55
C ARG A 91 -0.09 -0.87 -12.74
N ASN A 92 -1.21 -0.18 -12.85
CA ASN A 92 -1.54 1.03 -12.09
C ASN A 92 -2.96 0.95 -11.55
N PHE A 93 -3.25 1.74 -10.52
CA PHE A 93 -4.59 1.83 -9.94
C PHE A 93 -4.88 3.25 -9.45
N THR A 94 -6.15 3.52 -9.16
CA THR A 94 -6.59 4.83 -8.67
C THR A 94 -5.96 5.15 -7.32
N SER A 95 -5.15 6.20 -7.26
CA SER A 95 -4.66 6.73 -5.98
C SER A 95 -5.81 7.34 -5.19
N LEU A 96 -5.97 6.92 -3.94
CA LEU A 96 -7.05 7.37 -3.08
C LEU A 96 -6.64 8.62 -2.27
N PRO A 97 -7.52 9.64 -2.13
CA PRO A 97 -7.29 10.75 -1.22
C PRO A 97 -7.35 10.31 0.24
N GLY A 98 -6.91 11.18 1.16
CA GLY A 98 -6.78 10.85 2.59
C GLY A 98 -8.07 10.33 3.23
N ASP A 99 -9.21 10.97 2.98
CA ASP A 99 -10.51 10.56 3.50
C ASP A 99 -10.96 9.19 2.94
N ALA A 100 -10.68 8.94 1.67
CA ALA A 100 -10.96 7.66 1.02
C ALA A 100 -10.08 6.54 1.59
N CYS A 101 -8.79 6.82 1.83
CA CYS A 101 -7.87 5.89 2.51
C CYS A 101 -8.37 5.51 3.91
N GLU A 102 -8.88 6.47 4.69
CA GLU A 102 -9.46 6.18 6.00
C GLU A 102 -10.71 5.30 5.92
N ARG A 103 -11.62 5.59 4.98
CA ARG A 103 -12.81 4.76 4.75
C ARG A 103 -12.43 3.33 4.38
N VAL A 104 -11.47 3.18 3.48
CA VAL A 104 -11.00 1.86 3.01
C VAL A 104 -10.32 1.09 4.14
N LEU A 105 -9.43 1.71 4.92
CA LEU A 105 -8.79 1.08 6.08
C LEU A 105 -9.82 0.55 7.11
N LYS A 106 -10.90 1.30 7.35
CA LYS A 106 -11.92 0.92 8.34
C LYS A 106 -12.87 -0.17 7.83
N MET A 107 -13.26 -0.13 6.55
CA MET A 107 -14.35 -0.96 6.03
C MET A 107 -13.90 -2.17 5.22
N LEU A 108 -12.72 -2.10 4.58
CA LEU A 108 -12.26 -3.17 3.70
C LEU A 108 -11.97 -4.51 4.41
N PRO A 109 -11.41 -4.56 5.64
CA PRO A 109 -11.07 -5.84 6.28
C PRO A 109 -12.25 -6.82 6.36
N GLY A 110 -13.44 -6.32 6.68
CA GLY A 110 -14.67 -7.13 6.76
C GLY A 110 -15.17 -7.65 5.41
N LYS A 111 -14.61 -7.17 4.29
CA LYS A 111 -15.00 -7.51 2.92
C LYS A 111 -13.94 -8.31 2.16
N LEU A 112 -12.76 -8.56 2.77
CA LEU A 112 -11.67 -9.30 2.13
C LEU A 112 -11.86 -10.82 2.19
N ARG A 113 -12.69 -11.32 3.12
CA ARG A 113 -12.95 -12.76 3.26
C ARG A 113 -13.54 -13.34 1.97
N GLY A 114 -12.92 -14.40 1.45
CA GLY A 114 -13.27 -15.07 0.21
C GLY A 114 -12.79 -14.35 -1.07
N VAL A 115 -12.28 -13.12 -0.97
CA VAL A 115 -11.82 -12.33 -2.12
C VAL A 115 -10.35 -12.61 -2.43
N ILE A 116 -9.52 -12.68 -1.39
CA ILE A 116 -8.07 -12.92 -1.50
C ILE A 116 -7.71 -14.40 -1.41
N GLN A 117 -6.43 -14.74 -1.58
CA GLN A 117 -5.96 -16.12 -1.48
C GLN A 117 -6.22 -16.69 -0.07
N PRO A 118 -6.81 -17.90 0.05
CA PRO A 118 -7.11 -18.51 1.35
C PRO A 118 -5.89 -18.67 2.26
N GLU A 119 -4.71 -18.86 1.69
CA GLU A 119 -3.45 -19.07 2.41
C GLU A 119 -2.93 -17.80 3.08
N THR A 120 -3.19 -16.63 2.49
CA THR A 120 -2.72 -15.33 2.96
C THR A 120 -3.83 -14.52 3.65
N GLU A 121 -5.08 -14.99 3.58
CA GLU A 121 -6.28 -14.28 4.00
C GLU A 121 -6.22 -13.78 5.45
N GLU A 122 -6.06 -14.70 6.40
CA GLU A 122 -6.12 -14.39 7.82
C GLU A 122 -5.04 -13.38 8.22
N LYS A 123 -3.81 -13.56 7.75
CA LYS A 123 -2.69 -12.65 8.03
C LYS A 123 -2.92 -11.26 7.43
N THR A 124 -3.49 -11.22 6.23
CA THR A 124 -3.79 -9.96 5.54
C THR A 124 -4.89 -9.20 6.29
N ILE A 125 -5.96 -9.86 6.68
CA ILE A 125 -7.05 -9.24 7.46
C ILE A 125 -6.52 -8.70 8.80
N GLN A 126 -5.72 -9.50 9.53
CA GLN A 126 -5.12 -9.06 10.80
C GLN A 126 -4.23 -7.82 10.64
N LEU A 127 -3.40 -7.76 9.59
CA LEU A 127 -2.57 -6.60 9.30
C LEU A 127 -3.39 -5.34 9.06
N TRP A 128 -4.46 -5.46 8.25
CA TRP A 128 -5.33 -4.34 7.95
C TRP A 128 -6.12 -3.87 9.20
N GLU A 129 -6.59 -4.80 10.03
CA GLU A 129 -7.27 -4.46 11.29
C GLU A 129 -6.34 -3.73 12.25
N LEU A 130 -5.08 -4.15 12.38
CA LEU A 130 -4.09 -3.51 13.24
C LEU A 130 -3.91 -2.03 12.85
N LEU A 131 -3.78 -1.76 11.55
CA LEU A 131 -3.62 -0.40 11.02
C LEU A 131 -4.89 0.45 11.10
N SER A 132 -6.06 -0.19 11.16
CA SER A 132 -7.33 0.51 11.36
C SER A 132 -7.55 0.95 12.82
N LYS A 133 -7.05 0.16 13.79
CA LYS A 133 -7.27 0.35 15.24
C LYS A 133 -6.29 1.33 15.88
N ASN A 134 -5.09 1.51 15.30
CA ASN A 134 -4.04 2.38 15.82
C ASN A 134 -3.81 3.61 14.93
N PRO A 135 -4.58 4.70 15.07
CA PRO A 135 -4.33 5.92 14.31
C PRO A 135 -3.06 6.68 14.73
N GLY A 136 -2.47 6.37 15.89
CA GLY A 136 -1.35 7.11 16.50
C GLY A 136 -0.05 6.34 16.73
N SER A 137 0.14 5.17 16.12
CA SER A 137 1.40 4.39 16.22
C SER A 137 2.27 4.47 14.96
N LEU A 138 2.16 5.55 14.19
CA LEU A 138 3.01 5.87 13.06
C LEU A 138 3.72 7.18 13.33
#